data_AF-A0A8J7BYP8-F1
#
_entry.id   AF-A0A8J7BYP8-F1
#
_cell.length_a   1.000
_cell.length_b   1.000
_cell.length_c   1.000
_cell.angle_alpha   90.00
_cell.angle_beta   90.00
_cell.angle_gamma   90.00
#
_symmetry.space_group_name_H-M   'P 1'
#
loop_
_entity.id
_entity.type
_entity.pdbx_description
1 polymer ?
#
loop_
_entity_poly.entity_id
_entity_poly.type
_entity_poly.pdbx_seq_one_letter_code
_entity_poly.pdbx_strand_id
1 'polypeptide(L)'
;MKREPLRDSLADILLPVALIFGLILLLNLNVGQSNEAATFESPLELWLRLIAGYLAAATEIAAAVVVAGAVIRGITAYVRQLFSRAKQHFDSTELIRLKLGRGLALGLEFTVASDILRTAVAPNRQDILNLGAIVLLRTLLNYFLEREIRQGEQNRAERVSNERES
;
A
#
# COMPACT_ATOMS: atom_id res chain seq x y z
N MET A 1 -13.70 13.22 37.21
CA MET A 1 -12.33 12.89 36.74
C MET A 1 -12.42 12.50 35.26
N LYS A 2 -12.03 13.41 34.36
CA LYS A 2 -11.97 13.20 32.90
C LYS A 2 -10.57 12.68 32.54
N ARG A 3 -10.46 11.38 32.28
CA ARG A 3 -9.32 10.66 31.69
C ARG A 3 -9.93 9.39 31.08
N GLU A 4 -9.86 8.99 29.81
CA GLU A 4 -9.01 9.28 28.65
C GLU A 4 -9.72 8.67 27.41
N PRO A 5 -9.93 9.39 26.28
CA PRO A 5 -10.35 8.76 25.01
C PRO A 5 -9.15 8.20 24.21
N LEU A 6 -7.93 8.28 24.76
CA LEU A 6 -6.68 7.96 24.06
C LEU A 6 -6.31 6.47 24.14
N ARG A 7 -6.79 5.75 25.16
CA ARG A 7 -6.46 4.32 25.36
C ARG A 7 -7.09 3.42 24.29
N ASP A 8 -8.31 3.72 23.85
CA ASP A 8 -9.03 2.91 22.86
C ASP A 8 -8.37 3.04 21.47
N SER A 9 -8.02 4.27 21.05
CA SER A 9 -7.32 4.49 19.78
C SER A 9 -5.90 3.92 19.76
N LEU A 10 -5.22 3.83 20.91
CA LEU A 10 -3.91 3.19 20.99
C LEU A 10 -4.04 1.68 20.89
N ALA A 11 -5.05 1.07 21.53
CA ALA A 11 -5.32 -0.36 21.46
C ALA A 11 -5.65 -0.83 20.03
N ASP A 12 -6.44 -0.05 19.28
CA ASP A 12 -6.80 -0.37 17.88
C ASP A 12 -5.59 -0.39 16.93
N ILE A 13 -4.53 0.37 17.23
CA ILE A 13 -3.26 0.37 16.48
C ILE A 13 -2.30 -0.66 17.02
N LEU A 14 -2.17 -0.73 18.35
CA LEU A 14 -1.20 -1.60 18.99
C LEU A 14 -1.54 -3.06 18.76
N LEU A 15 -2.82 -3.42 18.70
CA LEU A 15 -3.24 -4.82 18.56
C LEU A 15 -2.76 -5.44 17.23
N PRO A 16 -3.00 -4.85 16.04
CA PRO A 16 -2.46 -5.39 14.78
C PRO A 16 -0.93 -5.28 14.73
N VAL A 17 -0.32 -4.20 15.21
CA VAL A 17 1.15 -4.04 15.20
C VAL A 17 1.84 -5.05 16.12
N ALA A 18 1.31 -5.28 17.31
CA ALA A 18 1.81 -6.26 18.27
C ALA A 18 1.59 -7.70 17.79
N LEU A 19 0.48 -7.98 17.07
CA LEU A 19 0.29 -9.28 16.42
C LEU A 19 1.31 -9.52 15.31
N ILE A 20 1.57 -8.51 14.46
CA ILE A 20 2.58 -8.64 13.39
C ILE A 20 3.98 -8.79 13.99
N PHE A 21 4.34 -7.94 14.97
CA PHE A 21 5.61 -8.03 15.66
C PHE A 21 5.77 -9.35 16.42
N GLY A 22 4.71 -9.82 17.08
CA GLY A 22 4.66 -11.10 17.76
C GLY A 22 4.80 -12.29 16.81
N LEU A 23 4.17 -12.25 15.63
CA LEU A 23 4.32 -13.26 14.59
C LEU A 23 5.74 -13.28 14.01
N ILE A 24 6.33 -12.10 13.75
CA ILE A 24 7.72 -11.95 13.29
C ILE A 24 8.69 -12.49 14.35
N LEU A 25 8.46 -12.17 15.63
CA LEU A 25 9.28 -12.64 16.75
C LEU A 25 9.15 -14.15 16.96
N LEU A 26 7.93 -14.70 16.86
CA LEU A 26 7.67 -16.13 16.96
C LEU A 26 8.37 -16.91 15.84
N LEU A 27 8.31 -16.39 14.59
CA LEU A 27 9.07 -16.95 13.46
C LEU A 27 10.59 -16.85 13.67
N ASN A 28 11.08 -15.78 14.28
CA ASN A 28 12.51 -15.60 14.57
C ASN A 28 13.02 -16.56 15.66
N LEU A 29 12.19 -16.91 16.65
CA LEU A 29 12.59 -17.75 17.79
C LEU A 29 12.41 -19.27 17.54
N ASN A 30 11.48 -19.69 16.68
CA ASN A 30 11.16 -21.11 16.49
C ASN A 30 12.04 -21.85 15.47
N VAL A 31 12.85 -21.16 14.66
CA VAL A 31 13.59 -21.78 13.53
C VAL A 31 15.07 -22.00 13.89
N GLY A 32 15.29 -22.56 15.08
CA GLY A 32 16.60 -22.93 15.59
C GLY A 32 17.04 -24.35 15.26
N GLN A 33 16.14 -25.28 14.90
CA GLN A 33 16.54 -26.67 14.60
C GLN A 33 15.67 -27.38 13.56
N SER A 34 16.39 -27.97 12.59
CA SER A 34 16.08 -29.20 11.85
C SER A 34 15.01 -29.07 10.73
N ASN A 35 15.24 -29.41 9.46
CA ASN A 35 16.21 -30.30 8.84
C ASN A 35 16.45 -29.89 7.38
N GLU A 36 17.67 -30.10 6.88
CA GLU A 36 17.88 -30.44 5.47
C GLU A 36 17.11 -31.74 5.17
N ALA A 37 15.80 -31.64 4.96
CA ALA A 37 15.11 -32.67 4.23
C ALA A 37 15.57 -32.51 2.79
N ALA A 38 16.29 -33.52 2.29
CA ALA A 38 16.55 -33.68 0.86
C ALA A 38 15.20 -33.62 0.12
N THR A 39 14.82 -32.43 -0.33
CA THR A 39 13.64 -32.23 -1.16
C THR A 39 14.02 -32.76 -2.52
N PHE A 40 13.44 -33.89 -2.90
CA PHE A 40 13.36 -34.26 -4.31
C PHE A 40 12.77 -33.05 -5.04
N GLU A 41 13.60 -32.29 -5.76
CA GLU A 41 13.14 -31.17 -6.58
C GLU A 41 12.14 -31.74 -7.59
N SER A 42 10.85 -31.59 -7.29
CA SER A 42 9.82 -32.00 -8.22
C SER A 42 9.97 -31.10 -9.46
N PRO A 43 10.01 -31.63 -10.69
CA PRO A 43 10.15 -30.81 -11.90
C PRO A 43 9.11 -29.69 -11.98
N LEU A 44 7.94 -29.89 -11.36
CA LEU A 44 6.83 -28.95 -11.27
C LEU A 44 7.16 -27.68 -10.48
N GLU A 45 8.03 -27.74 -9.47
CA GLU A 45 8.42 -26.58 -8.68
C GLU A 45 9.22 -25.57 -9.51
N LEU A 46 10.12 -26.06 -10.38
CA LEU A 46 10.90 -25.25 -11.30
C LEU A 46 9.99 -24.50 -12.28
N TRP A 47 9.00 -25.21 -12.84
CA TRP A 47 8.03 -24.61 -13.77
C TRP A 47 7.16 -23.55 -13.09
N LEU A 48 6.70 -23.82 -11.87
CA LEU A 48 5.94 -22.84 -11.07
C LEU A 48 6.77 -21.58 -10.82
N ARG A 49 8.02 -21.72 -10.34
CA ARG A 49 8.93 -20.59 -10.06
C ARG A 49 9.19 -19.76 -11.31
N LEU A 50 9.43 -20.40 -12.46
CA LEU A 50 9.63 -19.71 -13.73
C LEU A 50 8.37 -18.92 -14.14
N ILE A 51 7.21 -19.57 -14.17
CA ILE A 51 5.95 -18.94 -14.59
C ILE A 51 5.61 -17.76 -13.68
N ALA A 52 5.64 -17.96 -12.37
CA ALA A 52 5.34 -16.89 -11.41
C ALA A 52 6.37 -15.75 -11.46
N GLY A 53 7.66 -16.05 -11.69
CA GLY A 53 8.69 -15.04 -11.90
C GLY A 53 8.44 -14.18 -13.14
N TYR A 54 8.05 -14.80 -14.26
CA TYR A 54 7.67 -14.08 -15.47
C TYR A 54 6.40 -13.25 -15.28
N LEU A 55 5.39 -13.77 -14.57
CA LEU A 55 4.16 -13.04 -14.27
C LEU A 55 4.45 -11.84 -13.36
N ALA A 56 5.27 -12.01 -12.32
CA ALA A 56 5.67 -10.93 -11.43
C ALA A 56 6.39 -9.82 -12.21
N ALA A 57 7.38 -10.18 -13.04
CA ALA A 57 8.08 -9.24 -13.90
C ALA A 57 7.12 -8.52 -14.88
N ALA A 58 6.17 -9.24 -15.46
CA ALA A 58 5.17 -8.64 -16.35
C ALA A 58 4.27 -7.63 -15.61
N THR A 59 3.83 -7.95 -14.40
CA THR A 59 3.05 -7.01 -13.57
C THR A 59 3.85 -5.79 -13.15
N GLU A 60 5.15 -5.95 -12.87
CA GLU A 60 6.04 -4.84 -12.53
C GLU A 60 6.29 -3.90 -13.73
N ILE A 61 6.47 -4.46 -14.92
CA ILE A 61 6.54 -3.70 -16.17
C ILE A 61 5.22 -2.95 -16.42
N ALA A 62 4.07 -3.61 -16.22
CA ALA A 62 2.76 -2.97 -16.37
C ALA A 62 2.60 -1.80 -15.39
N ALA A 63 3.01 -1.98 -14.12
CA ALA A 63 3.02 -0.91 -13.12
C ALA A 63 3.87 0.28 -13.60
N ALA A 64 5.10 0.03 -14.05
CA ALA A 64 6.01 1.06 -14.52
C ALA A 64 5.42 1.84 -15.71
N VAL A 65 4.81 1.15 -16.68
CA VAL A 65 4.16 1.76 -17.84
C VAL A 65 2.98 2.64 -17.44
N VAL A 66 2.12 2.15 -16.54
CA VAL A 66 0.94 2.90 -16.06
C VAL A 66 1.36 4.15 -15.29
N VAL A 67 2.31 4.02 -14.37
CA VAL A 67 2.85 5.13 -13.58
C VAL A 67 3.50 6.16 -14.49
N ALA A 68 4.40 5.74 -15.39
CA ALA A 68 5.06 6.63 -16.33
C ALA A 68 4.03 7.37 -17.21
N GLY A 69 3.04 6.64 -17.75
CA GLY A 69 1.98 7.23 -18.56
C GLY A 69 1.09 8.22 -17.81
N ALA A 70 0.82 7.99 -16.52
CA ALA A 70 0.08 8.91 -15.66
C ALA A 70 0.91 10.18 -15.37
N VAL A 71 2.18 10.02 -15.03
CA VAL A 71 3.10 11.12 -14.74
C VAL A 71 3.30 12.01 -15.97
N ILE A 72 3.59 11.43 -17.14
CA ILE A 72 3.78 12.18 -18.39
C ILE A 72 2.52 12.99 -18.73
N ARG A 73 1.32 12.39 -18.64
CA ARG A 73 0.06 13.10 -18.89
C ARG A 73 -0.15 14.22 -17.87
N GLY A 74 0.13 13.97 -16.59
CA GLY A 74 0.03 14.95 -15.52
C GLY A 74 0.92 16.16 -15.75
N ILE A 75 2.21 15.94 -16.05
CA ILE A 75 3.18 16.99 -16.37
C ILE A 75 2.73 17.77 -17.60
N THR A 76 2.32 17.10 -18.68
CA THR A 76 1.89 17.76 -19.91
C THR A 76 0.67 18.65 -19.68
N ALA A 77 -0.31 18.17 -18.91
CA ALA A 77 -1.50 18.94 -18.57
C ALA A 77 -1.17 20.15 -17.68
N TYR A 78 -0.31 19.95 -16.69
CA TYR A 78 0.12 21.01 -15.78
C TYR A 78 0.91 22.12 -16.50
N VAL A 79 1.88 21.74 -17.34
CA VAL A 79 2.67 22.69 -18.14
C VAL A 79 1.76 23.46 -19.10
N ARG A 80 0.85 22.79 -19.81
CA ARG A 80 -0.11 23.46 -20.71
C ARG A 80 -0.99 24.45 -19.95
N GLN A 81 -1.39 24.14 -18.71
CA GLN A 81 -2.15 25.05 -17.85
C GLN A 81 -1.32 26.26 -17.41
N LEU A 82 -0.03 26.07 -17.12
CA LEU A 82 0.86 27.17 -16.72
C LEU A 82 1.09 28.18 -17.86
N PHE A 83 1.17 27.70 -19.10
CA PHE A 83 1.31 28.56 -20.29
C PHE A 83 -0.01 29.21 -20.73
N SER A 84 -1.15 28.56 -20.50
CA SER A 84 -2.47 29.14 -20.76
C SER A 84 -2.90 30.04 -19.59
N ARG A 85 -2.72 31.36 -19.71
CA ARG A 85 -3.14 32.41 -18.75
C ARG A 85 -4.66 32.52 -18.49
N ALA A 86 -5.41 31.42 -18.53
CA ALA A 86 -6.86 31.41 -18.36
C ALA A 86 -7.26 31.23 -16.89
N LYS A 87 -8.15 32.11 -16.44
CA LYS A 87 -8.71 32.30 -15.08
C LYS A 87 -9.45 31.08 -14.45
N GLN A 88 -9.42 29.89 -15.03
CA GLN A 88 -10.08 28.68 -14.50
C GLN A 88 -9.11 27.72 -13.77
N HIS A 89 -8.34 28.29 -12.84
CA HIS A 89 -7.19 27.58 -12.23
C HIS A 89 -7.57 26.50 -11.21
N PHE A 90 -8.73 26.61 -10.53
CA PHE A 90 -9.05 25.72 -9.41
C PHE A 90 -9.57 24.35 -9.87
N ASP A 91 -10.61 24.28 -10.70
CA ASP A 91 -11.18 22.99 -11.14
C ASP A 91 -10.22 22.16 -12.01
N SER A 92 -9.43 22.81 -12.85
CA SER A 92 -8.53 22.12 -13.80
C SER A 92 -7.40 21.38 -13.09
N THR A 93 -6.85 21.96 -12.01
CA THR A 93 -5.74 21.35 -11.25
C THR A 93 -6.23 20.17 -10.42
N GLU A 94 -7.43 20.24 -9.84
CA GLU A 94 -8.02 19.12 -9.11
C GLU A 94 -8.23 17.90 -10.02
N LEU A 95 -8.73 18.12 -11.25
CA LEU A 95 -8.90 17.06 -12.24
C LEU A 95 -7.56 16.42 -12.66
N ILE A 96 -6.49 17.20 -12.78
CA ILE A 96 -5.14 16.67 -13.06
C ILE A 96 -4.68 15.79 -11.89
N ARG A 97 -4.85 16.27 -10.65
CA ARG A 97 -4.48 15.54 -9.43
C ARG A 97 -5.25 14.23 -9.30
N LEU A 98 -6.55 14.25 -9.56
CA LEU A 98 -7.41 13.07 -9.50
C LEU A 98 -7.00 12.02 -10.54
N LYS A 99 -6.73 12.44 -11.79
CA LYS A 99 -6.29 11.52 -12.86
C LYS A 99 -4.91 10.93 -12.57
N LEU A 100 -3.98 11.74 -12.08
CA LEU A 100 -2.66 11.27 -11.65
C LEU A 100 -2.79 10.28 -10.50
N GLY A 101 -3.56 10.62 -9.45
CA GLY A 101 -3.79 9.77 -8.29
C GLY A 101 -4.37 8.40 -8.66
N ARG A 102 -5.36 8.35 -9.58
CA ARG A 102 -5.90 7.09 -10.10
C ARG A 102 -4.86 6.23 -10.82
N GLY A 103 -3.99 6.86 -11.64
CA GLY A 103 -2.91 6.15 -12.32
C GLY A 103 -1.85 5.60 -11.37
N LEU A 104 -1.49 6.37 -10.34
CA LEU A 104 -0.56 5.93 -9.30
C LEU A 104 -1.14 4.79 -8.45
N ALA A 105 -2.42 4.88 -8.08
CA ALA A 105 -3.11 3.81 -7.34
C ALA A 105 -3.14 2.51 -8.14
N LEU A 106 -3.47 2.57 -9.44
CA LEU A 106 -3.44 1.40 -10.32
C LEU A 106 -2.04 0.80 -10.46
N GLY A 107 -1.00 1.64 -10.57
CA GLY A 107 0.39 1.19 -10.57
C GLY A 107 0.75 0.43 -9.30
N LEU A 108 0.30 0.92 -8.14
CA LEU A 108 0.52 0.28 -6.85
C LEU A 108 -0.19 -1.08 -6.74
N GLU A 109 -1.39 -1.23 -7.30
CA GLU A 109 -2.09 -2.52 -7.35
C GLU A 109 -1.28 -3.57 -8.12
N PHE A 110 -0.64 -3.18 -9.23
CA PHE A 110 0.22 -4.07 -9.99
C PHE A 110 1.51 -4.45 -9.26
N THR A 111 2.15 -3.52 -8.53
CA THR A 111 3.33 -3.87 -7.72
C THR A 111 2.97 -4.82 -6.58
N VAL A 112 1.82 -4.61 -5.93
CA VAL A 112 1.32 -5.54 -4.90
C VAL A 112 1.04 -6.93 -5.49
N ALA A 113 0.49 -7.00 -6.70
CA ALA A 113 0.30 -8.28 -7.39
C ALA A 113 1.64 -9.00 -7.66
N SER A 114 2.67 -8.27 -8.10
CA SER A 114 4.04 -8.79 -8.28
C SER A 114 4.61 -9.37 -6.99
N ASP A 115 4.45 -8.64 -5.87
CA ASP A 115 4.94 -9.06 -4.56
C ASP A 115 4.24 -10.33 -4.06
N ILE A 116 2.92 -10.42 -4.24
CA ILE A 116 2.14 -11.63 -3.90
C ILE A 116 2.63 -12.83 -4.72
N LEU A 117 2.84 -12.65 -6.03
CA LEU A 117 3.34 -13.70 -6.92
C LEU A 117 4.72 -14.19 -6.46
N ARG A 118 5.65 -13.29 -6.12
CA ARG A 118 6.99 -13.66 -5.65
C ARG A 118 6.94 -14.47 -4.35
N THR A 119 6.11 -14.07 -3.39
CA THR A 119 6.02 -14.82 -2.12
C THR A 119 5.30 -16.16 -2.28
N ALA A 120 4.40 -16.32 -3.24
CA ALA A 120 3.65 -17.56 -3.44
C ALA A 120 4.53 -18.75 -3.90
N VAL A 121 5.64 -18.51 -4.61
CA VAL A 121 6.46 -19.57 -5.25
C VAL A 121 7.74 -19.95 -4.53
N ALA A 122 8.31 -19.06 -3.71
CA ALA A 122 9.53 -19.35 -2.97
C ALA A 122 9.53 -18.60 -1.64
N PRO A 123 8.88 -19.13 -0.58
CA PRO A 123 9.00 -18.56 0.75
C PRO A 123 10.36 -18.90 1.37
N ASN A 124 11.42 -18.15 1.03
CA ASN A 124 12.69 -18.21 1.76
C ASN A 124 12.62 -17.35 3.04
N ARG A 125 13.55 -17.51 4.00
CA ARG A 125 13.58 -16.75 5.28
C ARG A 125 13.51 -15.23 5.04
N GLN A 126 14.25 -14.74 4.06
CA GLN A 126 14.24 -13.33 3.66
C GLN A 126 12.90 -12.92 3.01
N ASP A 127 12.26 -13.83 2.28
CA ASP A 127 11.00 -13.56 1.57
C ASP A 127 9.80 -13.54 2.53
N ILE A 128 9.81 -14.36 3.59
CA ILE A 128 8.81 -14.31 4.67
C ILE A 128 8.95 -12.99 5.45
N LEU A 129 10.18 -12.54 5.74
CA LEU A 129 10.43 -11.25 6.38
C LEU A 129 10.03 -10.08 5.47
N ASN A 130 10.32 -10.15 4.16
CA ASN A 130 9.89 -9.15 3.18
C ASN A 130 8.36 -9.10 3.07
N LEU A 131 7.69 -10.24 2.99
CA LEU A 131 6.21 -10.30 3.01
C LEU A 131 5.67 -9.71 4.31
N GLY A 132 6.26 -10.05 5.45
CA GLY A 132 5.91 -9.46 6.75
C GLY A 132 6.04 -7.93 6.75
N ALA A 133 7.13 -7.41 6.18
CA ALA A 133 7.36 -5.97 6.04
C ALA A 133 6.35 -5.30 5.09
N ILE A 134 6.02 -5.93 3.96
CA ILE A 134 5.05 -5.42 2.98
C ILE A 134 3.64 -5.40 3.59
N VAL A 135 3.23 -6.47 4.27
CA VAL A 135 1.93 -6.54 4.96
C VAL A 135 1.86 -5.48 6.06
N LEU A 136 2.91 -5.33 6.87
CA LEU A 136 2.99 -4.27 7.90
C LEU A 136 2.84 -2.89 7.27
N LEU A 137 3.58 -2.60 6.21
CA LEU A 137 3.51 -1.32 5.50
C LEU A 137 2.11 -1.05 4.96
N ARG A 138 1.46 -2.05 4.37
CA ARG A 138 0.07 -1.93 3.88
C ARG A 138 -0.92 -1.66 5.01
N THR A 139 -0.79 -2.36 6.14
CA THR A 139 -1.62 -2.12 7.33
C THR A 139 -1.41 -0.71 7.87
N LEU A 140 -0.17 -0.24 7.95
CA LEU A 140 0.14 1.11 8.41
C LEU A 140 -0.43 2.18 7.47
N LEU A 141 -0.25 2.04 6.15
CA LEU A 141 -0.79 2.98 5.16
C LEU A 141 -2.31 3.03 5.18
N ASN A 142 -2.99 1.87 5.17
CA ASN A 142 -4.44 1.81 5.27
C ASN A 142 -4.92 2.46 6.57
N TYR A 143 -4.24 2.18 7.69
CA TYR A 143 -4.57 2.78 8.97
C TYR A 143 -4.45 4.31 8.96
N PHE A 144 -3.35 4.85 8.42
CA PHE A 144 -3.16 6.31 8.32
C PHE A 144 -4.22 6.97 7.45
N LEU A 145 -4.51 6.37 6.30
CA LEU A 145 -5.50 6.90 5.36
C LEU A 145 -6.89 6.93 5.97
N GLU A 146 -7.30 5.82 6.58
CA GLU A 146 -8.58 5.67 7.28
C GLU A 146 -8.71 6.67 8.44
N ARG A 147 -7.63 6.93 9.17
CA ARG A 147 -7.60 7.95 10.23
C ARG A 147 -7.73 9.37 9.67
N GLU A 148 -7.05 9.69 8.58
CA GLU A 148 -7.11 11.02 7.95
C GLU A 148 -8.51 11.31 7.40
N ILE A 149 -9.16 10.31 6.78
CA ILE A 149 -10.55 10.40 6.31
C ILE A 149 -11.49 10.70 7.49
N ARG A 150 -11.40 9.93 8.59
CA ARG A 150 -12.24 10.15 9.77
C ARG A 150 -12.04 11.55 10.38
N GLN A 151 -10.82 12.05 10.42
CA GLN A 151 -10.56 13.42 10.89
C GLN A 151 -11.18 14.48 9.96
N GLY A 152 -11.10 14.27 8.65
CA GLY A 152 -11.75 15.14 7.67
C GLY A 152 -13.27 15.19 7.83
N GLU A 153 -13.91 14.04 8.07
CA GLU A 153 -15.35 13.94 8.29
C GLU A 153 -15.79 14.61 9.60
N GLN A 154 -15.04 14.41 10.69
CA GLN A 154 -15.30 15.05 11.98
C GLN A 154 -15.20 16.58 11.87
N ASN A 155 -14.14 17.09 11.25
CA ASN A 155 -13.96 18.52 11.03
C ASN A 155 -15.08 19.12 10.17
N ARG A 156 -15.64 18.35 9.23
CA ARG A 156 -16.76 18.78 8.39
C ARG A 156 -18.08 18.78 9.18
N ALA A 157 -18.30 17.79 10.03
CA ALA A 157 -19.47 17.71 10.90
C ALA A 157 -19.52 18.86 11.91
N GLU A 158 -18.38 19.20 12.53
CA GLU A 158 -18.28 20.32 13.48
C GLU A 158 -18.53 21.69 12.84
N ARG A 159 -18.10 21.89 11.58
CA ARG A 159 -18.41 23.12 10.85
C ARG A 159 -19.89 23.27 10.56
N VAL A 160 -20.57 22.19 10.17
CA VAL A 160 -22.01 22.18 9.88
C VAL A 160 -22.85 22.40 11.14
N SER A 161 -22.39 21.95 12.32
CA SER A 161 -23.09 22.25 13.59
C SER A 161 -22.91 23.71 14.00
N ASN A 162 -21.71 24.28 13.89
CA ASN A 162 -21.46 25.68 14.26
C ASN A 162 -22.24 26.68 13.38
N GLU A 163 -22.45 26.36 12.11
CA GLU A 163 -23.28 27.18 11.19
C GLU A 163 -24.78 27.12 11.49
N ARG A 164 -25.26 26.12 12.23
CA ARG A 164 -26.68 25.98 12.61
C ARG A 164 -27.03 26.62 13.97
N GLU A 165 -26.02 26.83 14.82
CA GLU A 165 -26.17 27.49 16.13
C GLU A 165 -25.89 29.01 16.10
N SER A 166 -25.39 29.54 14.97
CA SER A 166 -25.18 30.97 14.74
C SER A 166 -26.33 31.60 13.94
#